data_AF-A0A832NDT8-F1
#
_entry.id   AF-A0A832NDT8-F1
#
_cell.length_a   1.000
_cell.length_b   1.000
_cell.length_c   1.000
_cell.angle_alpha   90.00
_cell.angle_beta   90.00
_cell.angle_gamma   90.00
#
_symmetry.space_group_name_H-M   'P 1'
#
loop_
_entity.id
_entity.type
_entity.pdbx_description
1 polymer ?
#
loop_
_entity_poly.entity_id
_entity_poly.type
_entity_poly.pdbx_seq_one_letter_code
_entity_poly.pdbx_strand_id
1 'polypeptide(L)'
;MFEEIIERIQYYKKLGLNPLALATGCAVKVDLLRVVYPALRTLREELEGSGLSIAPREDALTFRGEAEEIHRRVYQLGSNCGISPNDIRSLSKGKTVYAVTVVQVFQRYADSPESFFEKVAPVYKALAKTGVSVVIGKGHSILTPFPEDEFALFDFIPHAGGGEGFTAVNNDTIHIIDPSQEPGDEKQVSGAISNSFNDVFVLGAHKKLRMLPVLNAPSEDLLDKLWGNVKRFAHRYGIEVVEADQPKRGRLLMGATAVGYSDKALPLFEDRVETGAKLVITRPMGELAPINLYLAAIIDKSLIKDLEGYGIEFEEVERAKDKAVELISKPNIEAASVIHKYAPETPEEFREDEHVAVTTDVTGPGIFVVKELAERTRTKIKLHRIPLLFPEISRVATKLYIIPNSTSGTNGPFVAIVPDTIVSDFIKDLESRGLEPTVIGEVIERDVEPEVIAPVELREYVADQRLLSEFTLA
;
A
#
# COMPACT_ATOMS: atom_id res chain seq x y z
N MET A 1 -26.33 -17.83 9.45
CA MET A 1 -25.70 -16.54 9.10
C MET A 1 -24.98 -15.88 10.28
N PHE A 2 -25.66 -15.28 11.28
CA PHE A 2 -24.97 -14.57 12.38
C PHE A 2 -24.13 -15.47 13.30
N GLU A 3 -24.63 -16.66 13.67
CA GLU A 3 -23.88 -17.63 14.47
C GLU A 3 -22.62 -18.13 13.74
N GLU A 4 -22.74 -18.43 12.45
CA GLU A 4 -21.62 -18.83 11.58
C GLU A 4 -20.54 -17.74 11.46
N ILE A 5 -20.93 -16.45 11.47
CA ILE A 5 -19.97 -15.35 11.42
C ILE A 5 -19.28 -15.15 12.78
N ILE A 6 -19.98 -15.33 13.90
CA ILE A 6 -19.36 -15.31 15.23
C ILE A 6 -18.37 -16.47 15.38
N GLU A 7 -18.74 -17.69 14.97
CA GLU A 7 -17.84 -18.84 14.94
C GLU A 7 -16.60 -18.56 14.07
N ARG A 8 -16.80 -17.87 12.95
CA ARG A 8 -15.71 -17.46 12.04
C ARG A 8 -14.83 -16.35 12.61
N ILE A 9 -15.39 -15.39 13.35
CA ILE A 9 -14.60 -14.40 14.11
C ILE A 9 -13.74 -15.12 15.16
N GLN A 10 -14.29 -16.12 15.86
CA GLN A 10 -13.54 -16.94 16.81
C GLN A 10 -12.48 -17.80 16.10
N TYR A 11 -12.78 -18.29 14.90
CA TYR A 11 -11.80 -18.98 14.07
C TYR A 11 -10.65 -18.05 13.69
N TYR A 12 -10.91 -16.84 13.21
CA TYR A 12 -9.87 -15.84 12.93
C TYR A 12 -9.02 -15.48 14.14
N LYS A 13 -9.62 -15.37 15.33
CA LYS A 13 -8.88 -15.22 16.60
C LYS A 13 -7.90 -16.37 16.83
N LYS A 14 -8.29 -17.61 16.53
CA LYS A 14 -7.39 -18.78 16.58
C LYS A 14 -6.30 -18.75 15.51
N LEU A 15 -6.51 -18.07 14.38
CA LEU A 15 -5.49 -17.86 13.33
C LEU A 15 -4.51 -16.72 13.66
N GLY A 16 -4.71 -16.05 14.79
CA GLY A 16 -3.86 -14.97 15.28
C GLY A 16 -4.31 -13.56 14.89
N LEU A 17 -5.55 -13.42 14.40
CA LEU A 17 -6.12 -12.16 13.96
C LEU A 17 -7.14 -11.64 14.97
N ASN A 18 -7.24 -10.32 15.10
CA ASN A 18 -8.37 -9.70 15.79
C ASN A 18 -9.32 -9.07 14.77
N PRO A 19 -10.41 -9.77 14.36
CA PRO A 19 -11.38 -9.24 13.39
C PRO A 19 -12.03 -7.94 13.82
N LEU A 20 -12.15 -7.72 15.14
CA LEU A 20 -12.72 -6.49 15.69
C LEU A 20 -11.79 -5.29 15.50
N ALA A 21 -10.50 -5.55 15.34
CA ALA A 21 -9.50 -4.53 15.10
C ALA A 21 -9.40 -4.25 13.57
N LEU A 22 -9.78 -5.19 12.70
CA LEU A 22 -9.98 -4.91 11.27
C LEU A 22 -11.13 -3.91 11.02
N ALA A 23 -12.17 -3.94 11.87
CA ALA A 23 -13.28 -2.98 11.85
C ALA A 23 -12.86 -1.52 12.20
N THR A 24 -11.61 -1.29 12.59
CA THR A 24 -11.04 0.04 12.81
C THR A 24 -9.97 0.42 11.77
N GLY A 25 -9.91 -0.28 10.63
CA GLY A 25 -9.14 0.10 9.45
C GLY A 25 -7.61 0.01 9.53
N CYS A 26 -7.02 -0.32 10.69
CA CYS A 26 -5.56 -0.20 10.89
C CYS A 26 -4.88 -1.29 11.72
N ALA A 27 -5.58 -2.34 12.17
CA ALA A 27 -5.14 -3.10 13.35
C ALA A 27 -3.86 -3.92 13.29
N VAL A 28 -3.20 -4.00 12.14
CA VAL A 28 -2.01 -4.83 11.97
C VAL A 28 -0.82 -4.10 11.39
N LYS A 29 -0.89 -2.78 11.12
CA LYS A 29 0.29 -1.97 10.79
C LYS A 29 0.81 -1.26 12.05
N VAL A 30 2.12 -1.11 12.17
CA VAL A 30 2.73 -0.25 13.20
C VAL A 30 2.44 1.21 12.84
N ASP A 31 2.12 2.04 13.82
CA ASP A 31 1.86 3.48 13.60
C ASP A 31 3.10 4.15 12.98
N LEU A 32 2.98 4.58 11.72
CA LEU A 32 4.09 5.14 10.97
C LEU A 32 4.57 6.47 11.56
N LEU A 33 3.64 7.36 11.92
CA LEU A 33 3.95 8.71 12.35
C LEU A 33 4.48 8.75 13.79
N ARG A 34 3.92 7.91 14.67
CA ARG A 34 4.26 7.90 16.09
C ARG A 34 5.39 6.97 16.45
N VAL A 35 5.62 5.89 15.69
CA VAL A 35 6.57 4.84 16.08
C VAL A 35 7.63 4.63 15.00
N VAL A 36 7.23 4.26 13.79
CA VAL A 36 8.20 3.84 12.75
C VAL A 36 9.09 4.99 12.30
N TYR A 37 8.55 6.14 11.90
CA TYR A 37 9.34 7.25 11.38
C TYR A 37 10.29 7.87 12.42
N PRO A 38 9.86 8.11 13.67
CA PRO A 38 10.80 8.54 14.71
C PRO A 38 11.92 7.52 14.93
N ALA A 39 11.60 6.21 15.01
CA ALA A 39 12.62 5.16 15.17
C ALA A 39 13.59 5.08 13.98
N LEU A 40 13.08 5.17 12.74
CA LEU A 40 13.90 5.16 11.54
C LEU A 40 14.78 6.42 11.42
N ARG A 41 14.36 7.57 11.94
CA ARG A 41 15.18 8.78 11.99
C ARG A 41 16.43 8.54 12.85
N THR A 42 16.24 8.07 14.08
CA THR A 42 17.35 7.69 14.97
C THR A 42 18.24 6.64 14.32
N LEU A 43 17.64 5.64 13.66
CA LEU A 43 18.40 4.59 12.99
C LEU A 43 19.23 5.11 11.81
N ARG A 44 18.71 6.05 11.01
CA ARG A 44 19.47 6.68 9.92
C ARG A 44 20.69 7.44 10.46
N GLU A 45 20.51 8.20 11.55
CA GLU A 45 21.60 8.92 12.20
C GLU A 45 22.68 7.96 12.71
N GLU A 46 22.32 6.85 13.33
CA GLU A 46 23.28 5.85 13.81
C GLU A 46 23.98 5.05 12.70
N LEU A 47 23.37 4.99 11.51
CA LEU A 47 23.91 4.31 10.34
C LEU A 47 24.69 5.24 9.41
N GLU A 48 24.78 6.52 9.74
CA GLU A 48 25.51 7.51 8.94
C GLU A 48 26.98 7.10 8.78
N GLY A 49 27.50 7.18 7.56
CA GLY A 49 28.85 6.72 7.22
C GLY A 49 29.02 5.20 7.12
N SER A 50 27.96 4.41 7.35
CA SER A 50 27.96 2.97 7.08
C SER A 50 27.66 2.65 5.61
N GLY A 51 27.84 1.38 5.21
CA GLY A 51 27.43 0.91 3.89
C GLY A 51 25.91 0.77 3.71
N LEU A 52 25.11 0.97 4.76
CA LEU A 52 23.66 0.81 4.71
C LEU A 52 22.95 2.17 4.70
N SER A 53 22.03 2.34 3.75
CA SER A 53 21.17 3.51 3.65
C SER A 53 19.69 3.10 3.67
N ILE A 54 18.85 3.94 4.26
CA ILE A 54 17.40 3.77 4.30
C ILE A 54 16.80 4.95 3.54
N ALA A 55 16.20 4.67 2.38
CA ALA A 55 15.60 5.66 1.51
C ALA A 55 14.51 6.48 2.23
N PRO A 56 14.20 7.71 1.75
CA PRO A 56 13.03 8.46 2.19
C PRO A 56 11.73 7.71 1.87
N ARG A 57 10.59 8.26 2.32
CA ARG A 57 9.28 7.66 2.03
C ARG A 57 8.98 7.78 0.55
N GLU A 58 8.88 6.64 -0.12
CA GLU A 58 8.42 6.50 -1.50
C GLU A 58 7.34 5.42 -1.57
N ASP A 59 6.53 5.45 -2.63
CA ASP A 59 5.48 4.44 -2.86
C ASP A 59 6.13 3.07 -3.10
N ALA A 60 7.19 3.02 -3.91
CA ALA A 60 8.00 1.82 -4.15
C ALA A 60 9.51 2.12 -4.18
N LEU A 61 10.34 1.08 -3.97
CA LEU A 61 11.76 1.14 -4.33
C LEU A 61 11.87 1.21 -5.86
N THR A 62 12.58 2.22 -6.38
CA THR A 62 12.83 2.35 -7.81
C THR A 62 14.32 2.42 -8.12
N PHE A 63 14.72 1.86 -9.26
CA PHE A 63 16.08 1.99 -9.80
C PHE A 63 16.08 1.73 -11.30
N ARG A 64 17.10 2.24 -12.00
CA ARG A 64 17.27 2.03 -13.46
C ARG A 64 17.65 0.59 -13.78
N GLY A 65 17.21 0.11 -14.94
CA GLY A 65 17.46 -1.25 -15.41
C GLY A 65 16.52 -2.29 -14.80
N GLU A 66 16.72 -3.53 -15.21
CA GLU A 66 15.91 -4.68 -14.77
C GLU A 66 16.50 -5.33 -13.52
N ALA A 67 15.64 -5.72 -12.57
CA ALA A 67 16.05 -6.63 -11.49
C ALA A 67 16.29 -8.04 -12.04
N GLU A 68 17.53 -8.44 -12.31
CA GLU A 68 17.80 -9.79 -12.85
C GLU A 68 17.52 -10.90 -11.82
N GLU A 69 17.89 -10.64 -10.57
CA GLU A 69 17.82 -11.62 -9.48
C GLU A 69 17.27 -10.99 -8.20
N ILE A 70 16.48 -11.77 -7.45
CA ILE A 70 15.91 -11.36 -6.17
C ILE A 70 16.08 -12.52 -5.19
N HIS A 71 16.66 -12.22 -4.02
CA HIS A 71 17.07 -13.21 -3.03
C HIS A 71 16.42 -12.91 -1.69
N ARG A 72 15.49 -13.77 -1.27
CA ARG A 72 14.85 -13.65 0.03
C ARG A 72 15.73 -14.15 1.16
N ARG A 73 15.71 -13.45 2.28
CA ARG A 73 16.20 -13.91 3.58
C ARG A 73 15.21 -13.55 4.67
N VAL A 74 15.00 -14.48 5.60
CA VAL A 74 14.17 -14.27 6.79
C VAL A 74 15.06 -14.38 8.03
N TYR A 75 15.08 -13.31 8.81
CA TYR A 75 15.90 -13.16 10.01
C TYR A 75 15.03 -13.07 11.27
N GLN A 76 15.65 -13.38 12.40
CA GLN A 76 15.08 -13.07 13.71
C GLN A 76 15.29 -11.59 14.02
N LEU A 77 14.41 -11.01 14.83
CA LEU A 77 14.60 -9.67 15.38
C LEU A 77 15.52 -9.70 16.61
N GLY A 78 16.13 -8.56 16.93
CA GLY A 78 17.07 -8.42 18.03
C GLY A 78 18.51 -8.85 17.71
N SER A 79 19.37 -8.86 18.74
CA SER A 79 20.83 -9.02 18.57
C SER A 79 21.27 -10.36 17.98
N ASN A 80 20.47 -11.42 18.15
CA ASN A 80 20.75 -12.74 17.60
C ASN A 80 20.04 -12.96 16.25
N CYS A 81 19.98 -11.92 15.42
CA CYS A 81 19.24 -11.92 14.15
C CYS A 81 19.68 -12.99 13.13
N GLY A 82 20.87 -13.57 13.30
CA GLY A 82 21.38 -14.66 12.44
C GLY A 82 21.93 -14.18 11.10
N ILE A 83 22.14 -12.87 10.91
CA ILE A 83 22.78 -12.33 9.70
C ILE A 83 24.25 -12.77 9.66
N SER A 84 24.62 -13.48 8.59
CA SER A 84 26.00 -13.82 8.28
C SER A 84 26.60 -12.79 7.31
N PRO A 85 27.68 -12.06 7.69
CA PRO A 85 28.34 -11.12 6.79
C PRO A 85 28.80 -11.73 5.47
N ASN A 86 29.16 -13.02 5.46
CA ASN A 86 29.62 -13.70 4.25
C ASN A 86 28.47 -14.04 3.28
N ASP A 87 27.25 -14.29 3.78
CA ASP A 87 26.08 -14.53 2.94
C ASP A 87 25.75 -13.26 2.12
N ILE A 88 25.65 -12.11 2.80
CA ILE A 88 25.37 -10.83 2.14
C ILE A 88 26.47 -10.42 1.15
N ARG A 89 27.75 -10.65 1.51
CA ARG A 89 28.88 -10.39 0.60
C ARG A 89 28.83 -11.26 -0.65
N SER A 90 28.56 -12.56 -0.49
CA SER A 90 28.42 -13.49 -1.63
C SER A 90 27.27 -13.08 -2.54
N LEU A 91 26.12 -12.75 -1.94
CA LEU A 91 24.93 -12.28 -2.64
C LEU A 91 25.18 -11.00 -3.44
N SER A 92 25.95 -10.06 -2.87
CA SER A 92 26.22 -8.77 -3.52
C SER A 92 26.95 -8.92 -4.86
N LYS A 93 27.80 -9.94 -5.01
CA LYS A 93 28.70 -10.10 -6.17
C LYS A 93 29.47 -8.81 -6.51
N GLY A 94 29.80 -8.00 -5.51
CA GLY A 94 30.48 -6.71 -5.68
C GLY A 94 29.60 -5.55 -6.19
N LYS A 95 28.28 -5.76 -6.30
CA LYS A 95 27.28 -4.77 -6.70
C LYS A 95 26.65 -4.09 -5.47
N THR A 96 25.99 -2.96 -5.68
CA THR A 96 25.06 -2.40 -4.69
C THR A 96 23.87 -3.35 -4.53
N VAL A 97 23.40 -3.56 -3.31
CA VAL A 97 22.27 -4.42 -3.01
C VAL A 97 21.08 -3.54 -2.61
N TYR A 98 20.08 -3.45 -3.46
CA TYR A 98 18.81 -2.85 -3.09
C TYR A 98 17.99 -3.85 -2.28
N ALA A 99 17.12 -3.38 -1.39
CA ALA A 99 16.28 -4.25 -0.59
C ALA A 99 14.91 -3.62 -0.31
N VAL A 100 13.91 -4.49 -0.27
CA VAL A 100 12.61 -4.21 0.37
C VAL A 100 12.44 -5.13 1.58
N THR A 101 11.71 -4.67 2.60
CA THR A 101 11.62 -5.42 3.86
C THR A 101 10.21 -5.48 4.44
N VAL A 102 9.90 -6.61 5.09
CA VAL A 102 8.76 -6.77 6.01
C VAL A 102 9.29 -7.04 7.39
N VAL A 103 8.81 -6.27 8.37
CA VAL A 103 9.13 -6.47 9.77
C VAL A 103 7.84 -6.79 10.50
N GLN A 104 7.74 -7.99 11.07
CA GLN A 104 6.64 -8.35 11.96
C GLN A 104 7.13 -8.27 13.41
N VAL A 105 6.51 -7.40 14.20
CA VAL A 105 6.93 -7.05 15.56
C VAL A 105 5.82 -7.38 16.55
N PHE A 106 6.20 -7.91 17.71
CA PHE A 106 5.26 -8.14 18.79
C PHE A 106 4.71 -6.81 19.29
N GLN A 107 3.38 -6.71 19.43
CA GLN A 107 2.66 -5.45 19.69
C GLN A 107 3.20 -4.63 20.88
N ARG A 108 3.82 -5.27 21.88
CA ARG A 108 4.44 -4.58 23.02
C ARG A 108 5.72 -3.82 22.68
N TYR A 109 6.34 -4.11 21.54
CA TYR A 109 7.48 -3.34 21.04
C TYR A 109 7.07 -2.28 20.02
N ALA A 110 5.77 -2.10 19.77
CA ALA A 110 5.26 -1.16 18.79
C ALA A 110 4.42 -0.04 19.43
N ASP A 111 4.55 0.14 20.74
CA ASP A 111 3.88 1.17 21.53
C ASP A 111 4.67 2.49 21.59
N SER A 112 6.00 2.43 21.45
CA SER A 112 6.88 3.60 21.41
C SER A 112 8.00 3.46 20.36
N PRO A 113 8.51 4.59 19.81
CA PRO A 113 9.68 4.59 18.94
C PRO A 113 10.89 3.85 19.51
N GLU A 114 11.17 4.03 20.79
CA GLU A 114 12.36 3.49 21.47
C GLU A 114 12.27 1.97 21.55
N SER A 115 11.11 1.45 21.97
CA SER A 115 10.84 0.02 22.07
C SER A 115 10.94 -0.67 20.70
N PHE A 116 10.39 -0.02 19.67
CA PHE A 116 10.46 -0.51 18.29
C PHE A 116 11.89 -0.50 17.76
N PHE A 117 12.60 0.61 18.01
CA PHE A 117 13.99 0.79 17.63
C PHE A 117 14.89 -0.29 18.26
N GLU A 118 14.80 -0.52 19.57
CA GLU A 118 15.60 -1.54 20.26
C GLU A 118 15.46 -2.93 19.64
N LYS A 119 14.25 -3.25 19.16
CA LYS A 119 13.94 -4.53 18.55
C LYS A 119 14.45 -4.67 17.12
N VAL A 120 14.32 -3.61 16.31
CA VAL A 120 14.58 -3.65 14.87
C VAL A 120 16.01 -3.23 14.51
N ALA A 121 16.57 -2.23 15.20
CA ALA A 121 17.90 -1.68 14.93
C ALA A 121 19.03 -2.73 14.89
N PRO A 122 19.07 -3.77 15.75
CA PRO A 122 20.14 -4.77 15.69
C PRO A 122 20.26 -5.48 14.34
N VAL A 123 19.14 -5.70 13.63
CA VAL A 123 19.12 -6.32 12.30
C VAL A 123 19.80 -5.41 11.27
N TYR A 124 19.42 -4.13 11.25
CA TYR A 124 19.96 -3.13 10.34
C TYR A 124 21.44 -2.87 10.62
N LYS A 125 21.83 -2.77 11.90
CA LYS A 125 23.23 -2.65 12.31
C LYS A 125 24.06 -3.88 11.91
N ALA A 126 23.49 -5.08 11.98
CA ALA A 126 24.17 -6.29 11.51
C ALA A 126 24.37 -6.29 9.99
N LEU A 127 23.37 -5.83 9.21
CA LEU A 127 23.51 -5.62 7.76
C LEU A 127 24.60 -4.58 7.45
N ALA A 128 24.63 -3.45 8.17
CA ALA A 128 25.63 -2.41 7.98
C ALA A 128 27.08 -2.92 8.24
N LYS A 129 27.26 -3.83 9.18
CA LYS A 129 28.55 -4.48 9.49
C LYS A 129 29.04 -5.45 8.42
N THR A 130 28.23 -5.78 7.41
CA THR A 130 28.66 -6.67 6.31
C THR A 130 29.71 -6.01 5.42
N GLY A 131 29.77 -4.68 5.39
CA GLY A 131 30.61 -3.89 4.49
C GLY A 131 30.09 -3.83 3.04
N VAL A 132 28.90 -4.36 2.78
CA VAL A 132 28.22 -4.26 1.47
C VAL A 132 27.42 -2.96 1.42
N SER A 133 27.40 -2.31 0.25
CA SER A 133 26.50 -1.19 0.00
C SER A 133 25.07 -1.69 -0.11
N VAL A 134 24.25 -1.43 0.90
CA VAL A 134 22.84 -1.84 0.97
C VAL A 134 21.93 -0.62 0.97
N VAL A 135 20.93 -0.60 0.09
CA VAL A 135 19.92 0.45 0.01
C VAL A 135 18.55 -0.15 0.31
N ILE A 136 18.00 0.16 1.49
CA ILE A 136 16.64 -0.25 1.83
C ILE A 136 15.69 0.80 1.27
N GLY A 137 15.02 0.47 0.16
CA GLY A 137 14.16 1.39 -0.57
C GLY A 137 12.72 1.46 -0.04
N LYS A 138 12.22 0.36 0.52
CA LYS A 138 10.86 0.27 1.05
C LYS A 138 10.80 -0.69 2.23
N GLY A 139 10.00 -0.33 3.23
CA GLY A 139 9.76 -1.16 4.40
C GLY A 139 8.29 -1.18 4.77
N HIS A 140 7.81 -2.36 5.14
CA HIS A 140 6.49 -2.61 5.67
C HIS A 140 6.61 -3.16 7.10
N SER A 141 5.84 -2.64 8.05
CA SER A 141 5.91 -3.04 9.46
C SER A 141 4.53 -3.43 9.98
N ILE A 142 4.43 -4.66 10.48
CA ILE A 142 3.19 -5.24 10.96
C ILE A 142 3.28 -5.71 12.40
N LEU A 143 2.12 -5.78 13.04
CA LEU A 143 1.94 -6.20 14.43
C LEU A 143 1.58 -7.67 14.50
N THR A 144 2.12 -8.33 15.52
CA THR A 144 1.62 -9.62 15.99
C THR A 144 1.35 -9.57 17.49
N PRO A 145 0.30 -10.24 18.00
CA PRO A 145 0.13 -10.45 19.43
C PRO A 145 0.97 -11.61 19.98
N PHE A 146 1.80 -12.26 19.16
CA PHE A 146 2.62 -13.42 19.54
C PHE A 146 4.12 -13.13 19.37
N PRO A 147 4.92 -13.16 20.46
CA PRO A 147 6.38 -12.95 20.38
C PRO A 147 7.12 -13.92 19.46
N GLU A 148 6.65 -15.16 19.33
CA GLU A 148 7.27 -16.20 18.51
C GLU A 148 7.14 -15.95 16.99
N ASP A 149 6.20 -15.08 16.58
CA ASP A 149 5.95 -14.75 15.19
C ASP A 149 6.78 -13.57 14.68
N GLU A 150 7.70 -13.06 15.50
CA GLU A 150 8.56 -11.94 15.13
C GLU A 150 9.59 -12.33 14.06
N PHE A 151 9.70 -11.51 13.02
CA PHE A 151 10.72 -11.69 11.98
C PHE A 151 11.02 -10.39 11.23
N ALA A 152 12.18 -10.37 10.56
CA ALA A 152 12.49 -9.43 9.49
C ALA A 152 12.77 -10.20 8.21
N LEU A 153 11.97 -9.96 7.18
CA LEU A 153 12.16 -10.50 5.83
C LEU A 153 12.78 -9.41 4.96
N PHE A 154 13.80 -9.79 4.20
CA PHE A 154 14.41 -8.93 3.19
C PHE A 154 14.41 -9.65 1.86
N ASP A 155 14.00 -8.94 0.81
CA ASP A 155 14.22 -9.36 -0.56
C ASP A 155 15.32 -8.48 -1.15
N PHE A 156 16.50 -9.09 -1.30
CA PHE A 156 17.72 -8.43 -1.74
C PHE A 156 17.89 -8.53 -3.26
N ILE A 157 18.31 -7.41 -3.87
CA ILE A 157 18.42 -7.23 -5.31
C ILE A 157 19.82 -6.67 -5.63
N PRO A 158 20.81 -7.53 -5.86
CA PRO A 158 22.14 -7.13 -6.33
C PRO A 158 22.04 -6.48 -7.71
N HIS A 159 22.44 -5.21 -7.82
CA HIS A 159 22.33 -4.46 -9.05
C HIS A 159 23.53 -3.55 -9.30
N ALA A 160 24.03 -3.56 -10.53
CA ALA A 160 25.25 -2.84 -10.91
C ALA A 160 25.04 -1.31 -10.99
N GLY A 161 23.79 -0.85 -10.95
CA GLY A 161 23.42 0.54 -11.20
C GLY A 161 23.33 0.83 -12.70
N GLY A 162 22.27 1.54 -13.11
CA GLY A 162 22.01 1.87 -14.51
C GLY A 162 21.28 0.76 -15.28
N GLY A 163 21.25 0.90 -16.61
CA GLY A 163 20.43 0.09 -17.51
C GLY A 163 19.28 0.89 -18.15
N GLU A 164 18.64 0.30 -19.15
CA GLU A 164 17.47 0.89 -19.82
C GLU A 164 16.19 0.65 -19.03
N GLY A 165 15.31 1.65 -19.03
CA GLY A 165 14.09 1.63 -18.24
C GLY A 165 14.33 1.63 -16.73
N PHE A 166 13.30 1.23 -16.00
CA PHE A 166 13.19 1.31 -14.55
C PHE A 166 12.48 0.08 -13.99
N THR A 167 12.98 -0.43 -12.87
CA THR A 167 12.27 -1.41 -12.04
C THR A 167 11.65 -0.68 -10.85
N ALA A 168 10.40 -1.01 -10.55
CA ALA A 168 9.72 -0.67 -9.31
C ALA A 168 9.47 -1.94 -8.48
N VAL A 169 9.77 -1.87 -7.19
CA VAL A 169 9.63 -3.00 -6.25
C VAL A 169 8.94 -2.52 -4.99
N ASN A 170 7.88 -3.24 -4.61
CA ASN A 170 7.21 -3.02 -3.34
C ASN A 170 7.11 -4.33 -2.57
N ASN A 171 7.01 -4.24 -1.25
CA ASN A 171 6.50 -5.32 -0.43
C ASN A 171 5.40 -4.77 0.47
N ASP A 172 4.23 -5.39 0.41
CA ASP A 172 3.16 -5.15 1.35
C ASP A 172 2.51 -6.48 1.72
N THR A 173 1.99 -6.55 2.94
CA THR A 173 1.27 -7.72 3.44
C THR A 173 0.00 -7.28 4.13
N ILE A 174 -1.02 -8.11 4.00
CA ILE A 174 -2.26 -7.96 4.74
C ILE A 174 -2.61 -9.32 5.35
N HIS A 175 -3.46 -9.31 6.36
CA HIS A 175 -3.92 -10.56 6.95
C HIS A 175 -5.18 -11.07 6.28
N ILE A 176 -6.10 -10.17 5.95
CA ILE A 176 -7.38 -10.49 5.33
C ILE A 176 -8.05 -9.22 4.80
N ILE A 177 -8.95 -9.37 3.82
CA ILE A 177 -9.74 -8.29 3.22
C ILE A 177 -11.19 -8.38 3.68
N ASP A 178 -11.77 -9.59 3.65
CA ASP A 178 -13.14 -9.82 4.05
C ASP A 178 -13.22 -10.89 5.15
N PRO A 179 -13.33 -10.51 6.44
CA PRO A 179 -13.43 -11.47 7.52
C PRO A 179 -14.80 -12.18 7.61
N SER A 180 -15.74 -11.87 6.71
CA SER A 180 -16.96 -12.68 6.53
C SER A 180 -16.74 -13.91 5.64
N GLN A 181 -15.64 -13.98 4.89
CA GLN A 181 -15.30 -15.12 4.04
C GLN A 181 -14.33 -16.08 4.74
N GLU A 182 -14.07 -17.24 4.13
CA GLU A 182 -13.03 -18.16 4.61
C GLU A 182 -11.61 -17.60 4.36
N PRO A 183 -10.61 -17.93 5.20
CA PRO A 183 -9.24 -17.44 5.00
C PRO A 183 -8.61 -17.94 3.69
N GLY A 184 -9.04 -19.11 3.21
CA GLY A 184 -8.59 -19.70 1.96
C GLY A 184 -9.34 -19.21 0.72
N ASP A 185 -10.27 -18.27 0.86
CA ASP A 185 -11.00 -17.68 -0.27
C ASP A 185 -10.03 -16.98 -1.24
N GLU A 186 -10.30 -17.12 -2.54
CA GLU A 186 -9.44 -16.57 -3.59
C GLU A 186 -9.32 -15.04 -3.52
N LYS A 187 -10.38 -14.34 -3.09
CA LYS A 187 -10.41 -12.88 -3.00
C LYS A 187 -9.41 -12.35 -1.96
N GLN A 188 -9.16 -13.11 -0.89
CA GLN A 188 -8.19 -12.73 0.14
C GLN A 188 -6.78 -12.63 -0.45
N VAL A 189 -6.34 -13.69 -1.13
CA VAL A 189 -5.02 -13.75 -1.77
C VAL A 189 -4.94 -12.76 -2.93
N SER A 190 -6.01 -12.68 -3.74
CA SER A 190 -6.05 -11.78 -4.90
C SER A 190 -5.90 -10.33 -4.50
N GLY A 191 -6.61 -9.87 -3.47
CA GLY A 191 -6.47 -8.49 -3.03
C GLY A 191 -5.20 -8.24 -2.21
N ALA A 192 -4.66 -9.24 -1.50
CA ALA A 192 -3.35 -9.11 -0.85
C ALA A 192 -2.25 -8.86 -1.88
N ILE A 193 -2.22 -9.67 -2.95
CA ILE A 193 -1.26 -9.51 -4.04
C ILE A 193 -1.53 -8.22 -4.81
N SER A 194 -2.80 -7.90 -5.11
CA SER A 194 -3.14 -6.66 -5.83
C SER A 194 -2.69 -5.43 -5.05
N ASN A 195 -2.89 -5.43 -3.72
CA ASN A 195 -2.40 -4.38 -2.84
C ASN A 195 -0.86 -4.29 -2.86
N SER A 196 -0.13 -5.41 -2.82
CA SER A 196 1.33 -5.39 -2.96
C SER A 196 1.79 -4.77 -4.28
N PHE A 197 1.08 -5.03 -5.38
CA PHE A 197 1.39 -4.44 -6.68
C PHE A 197 0.90 -2.99 -6.85
N ASN A 198 0.03 -2.48 -5.98
CA ASN A 198 -0.59 -1.17 -6.18
C ASN A 198 0.45 -0.04 -6.27
N ASP A 199 1.43 -0.05 -5.35
CA ASP A 199 2.57 0.86 -5.31
C ASP A 199 3.54 0.72 -6.50
N VAL A 200 3.52 -0.43 -7.19
CA VAL A 200 4.31 -0.66 -8.42
C VAL A 200 3.54 -0.12 -9.62
N PHE A 201 2.25 -0.41 -9.69
CA PHE A 201 1.37 -0.02 -10.78
C PHE A 201 1.10 1.47 -10.84
N VAL A 202 1.09 2.16 -9.70
CA VAL A 202 0.91 3.60 -9.69
C VAL A 202 2.01 4.32 -10.47
N LEU A 203 3.22 3.76 -10.51
CA LEU A 203 4.35 4.28 -11.26
C LEU A 203 4.33 3.89 -12.76
N GLY A 204 3.27 3.24 -13.24
CA GLY A 204 3.19 2.73 -14.61
C GLY A 204 4.08 1.50 -14.89
N ALA A 205 4.70 0.91 -13.87
CA ALA A 205 5.58 -0.25 -14.03
C ALA A 205 4.77 -1.55 -14.17
N HIS A 206 4.18 -1.78 -15.34
CA HIS A 206 3.24 -2.89 -15.58
C HIS A 206 3.80 -4.03 -16.46
N LYS A 207 5.07 -3.94 -16.89
CA LYS A 207 5.73 -4.96 -17.72
C LYS A 207 6.58 -5.91 -16.86
N LYS A 208 6.91 -7.09 -17.41
CA LYS A 208 7.80 -8.10 -16.78
C LYS A 208 7.47 -8.37 -15.30
N LEU A 209 6.19 -8.56 -15.03
CA LEU A 209 5.67 -8.68 -13.67
C LEU A 209 6.17 -9.95 -13.00
N ARG A 210 6.72 -9.79 -11.80
CA ARG A 210 7.17 -10.89 -10.95
C ARG A 210 6.65 -10.69 -9.53
N MET A 211 6.45 -11.78 -8.82
CA MET A 211 6.16 -11.72 -7.39
C MET A 211 6.87 -12.81 -6.61
N LEU A 212 7.28 -12.47 -5.40
CA LEU A 212 7.72 -13.42 -4.38
C LEU A 212 6.63 -13.46 -3.28
N PRO A 213 5.71 -14.44 -3.29
CA PRO A 213 4.63 -14.52 -2.31
C PRO A 213 5.18 -14.56 -0.88
N VAL A 214 4.57 -13.81 0.02
CA VAL A 214 4.82 -13.85 1.47
C VAL A 214 3.60 -14.49 2.12
N LEU A 215 3.68 -15.80 2.32
CA LEU A 215 2.59 -16.61 2.84
C LEU A 215 2.97 -17.25 4.17
N ASN A 216 2.01 -17.29 5.07
CA ASN A 216 2.09 -18.05 6.30
C ASN A 216 0.68 -18.51 6.68
N ALA A 217 0.57 -19.70 7.25
CA ALA A 217 -0.70 -20.26 7.69
C ALA A 217 -0.48 -21.23 8.86
N PRO A 218 -1.48 -21.43 9.73
CA PRO A 218 -1.41 -22.37 10.84
C PRO A 218 -1.51 -23.85 10.48
N SER A 219 -1.91 -24.18 9.25
CA SER A 219 -1.96 -25.56 8.75
C SER A 219 -1.43 -25.65 7.34
N GLU A 220 -0.87 -26.81 6.99
CA GLU A 220 -0.39 -27.12 5.64
C GLU A 220 -1.55 -27.06 4.63
N ASP A 221 -2.72 -27.62 4.96
CA ASP A 221 -3.91 -27.55 4.09
C ASP A 221 -4.30 -26.12 3.70
N LEU A 222 -4.26 -25.18 4.65
CA LEU A 222 -4.56 -23.79 4.35
C LEU A 222 -3.44 -23.16 3.54
N LEU A 223 -2.18 -23.44 3.87
CA LEU A 223 -1.03 -22.95 3.11
C LEU A 223 -1.09 -23.41 1.64
N ASP A 224 -1.44 -24.66 1.38
CA ASP A 224 -1.60 -25.22 0.04
C ASP A 224 -2.73 -24.55 -0.74
N LYS A 225 -3.86 -24.27 -0.08
CA LYS A 225 -4.96 -23.49 -0.67
C LYS A 225 -4.50 -22.08 -1.05
N LEU A 226 -3.77 -21.38 -0.17
CA LEU A 226 -3.23 -20.05 -0.44
C LEU A 226 -2.28 -20.09 -1.64
N TRP A 227 -1.36 -21.06 -1.71
CA TRP A 227 -0.49 -21.26 -2.87
C TRP A 227 -1.25 -21.56 -4.16
N GLY A 228 -2.32 -22.34 -4.09
CA GLY A 228 -3.22 -22.58 -5.22
C GLY A 228 -3.86 -21.29 -5.73
N ASN A 229 -4.31 -20.42 -4.83
CA ASN A 229 -4.84 -19.09 -5.16
C ASN A 229 -3.77 -18.20 -5.80
N VAL A 230 -2.55 -18.16 -5.24
CA VAL A 230 -1.41 -17.42 -5.81
C VAL A 230 -1.17 -17.82 -7.25
N LYS A 231 -1.08 -19.13 -7.53
CA LYS A 231 -0.81 -19.65 -8.88
C LYS A 231 -1.94 -19.29 -9.86
N ARG A 232 -3.20 -19.33 -9.42
CA ARG A 232 -4.35 -18.91 -10.23
C ARG A 232 -4.30 -17.42 -10.56
N PHE A 233 -4.03 -16.58 -9.56
CA PHE A 233 -3.90 -15.13 -9.74
C PHE A 233 -2.75 -14.81 -10.70
N ALA A 234 -1.59 -15.45 -10.50
CA ALA A 234 -0.41 -15.30 -11.34
C ALA A 234 -0.71 -15.63 -12.81
N HIS A 235 -1.35 -16.78 -13.06
CA HIS A 235 -1.74 -17.20 -14.39
C HIS A 235 -2.75 -16.24 -15.04
N ARG A 236 -3.73 -15.75 -14.28
CA ARG A 236 -4.76 -14.82 -14.78
C ARG A 236 -4.15 -13.52 -15.32
N TYR A 237 -3.11 -13.01 -14.67
CA TYR A 237 -2.52 -11.70 -14.99
C TYR A 237 -1.12 -11.78 -15.64
N GLY A 238 -0.64 -12.98 -15.98
CA GLY A 238 0.66 -13.17 -16.61
C GLY A 238 1.84 -12.77 -15.71
N ILE A 239 1.73 -13.01 -14.41
CA ILE A 239 2.76 -12.67 -13.41
C ILE A 239 3.63 -13.90 -13.16
N GLU A 240 4.94 -13.74 -13.23
CA GLU A 240 5.88 -14.81 -12.86
C GLU A 240 5.95 -14.96 -11.33
N VAL A 241 5.83 -16.20 -10.85
CA VAL A 241 5.98 -16.54 -9.43
C VAL A 241 7.41 -16.98 -9.17
N VAL A 242 8.13 -16.20 -8.37
CA VAL A 242 9.48 -16.53 -7.93
C VAL A 242 9.40 -17.24 -6.59
N GLU A 243 9.82 -18.50 -6.56
CA GLU A 243 9.86 -19.29 -5.32
C GLU A 243 10.94 -18.75 -4.38
N ALA A 244 10.57 -18.58 -3.11
CA ALA A 244 11.43 -18.00 -2.09
C ALA A 244 11.06 -18.52 -0.71
N ASP A 245 12.00 -18.39 0.23
CA ASP A 245 11.80 -18.80 1.62
C ASP A 245 10.58 -18.10 2.25
N GLN A 246 9.81 -18.86 3.03
CA GLN A 246 8.63 -18.33 3.71
C GLN A 246 8.93 -18.07 5.20
N PRO A 247 8.23 -17.12 5.86
CA PRO A 247 8.47 -16.82 7.27
C PRO A 247 8.30 -18.03 8.23
N LYS A 248 7.43 -18.99 7.87
CA LYS A 248 7.16 -20.24 8.63
C LYS A 248 6.88 -19.99 10.12
N ARG A 249 6.07 -18.97 10.43
CA ARG A 249 5.68 -18.62 11.81
C ARG A 249 4.32 -19.20 12.24
N GLY A 250 3.59 -19.85 11.33
CA GLY A 250 2.39 -20.60 11.68
C GLY A 250 1.12 -19.77 11.95
N ARG A 251 1.09 -18.49 11.56
CA ARG A 251 -0.12 -17.64 11.62
C ARG A 251 -0.41 -17.03 10.27
N LEU A 252 -1.67 -16.64 10.04
CA LEU A 252 -2.10 -16.20 8.73
C LEU A 252 -1.37 -14.92 8.31
N LEU A 253 -0.65 -14.97 7.20
CA LEU A 253 -0.04 -13.82 6.55
C LEU A 253 -0.14 -14.02 5.04
N MET A 254 -0.50 -12.97 4.31
CA MET A 254 -0.58 -13.01 2.85
C MET A 254 -0.14 -11.69 2.24
N GLY A 255 0.49 -11.76 1.09
CA GLY A 255 1.02 -10.62 0.37
C GLY A 255 2.14 -11.07 -0.54
N ALA A 256 2.92 -10.13 -1.03
CA ALA A 256 4.06 -10.42 -1.87
C ALA A 256 5.07 -9.27 -1.85
N THR A 257 6.31 -9.60 -2.20
CA THR A 257 7.14 -8.63 -2.91
C THR A 257 6.69 -8.61 -4.35
N ALA A 258 6.19 -7.47 -4.79
CA ALA A 258 5.76 -7.19 -6.15
C ALA A 258 6.86 -6.47 -6.92
N VAL A 259 7.08 -6.88 -8.17
CA VAL A 259 8.13 -6.34 -9.04
C VAL A 259 7.51 -6.04 -10.39
N GLY A 260 7.69 -4.81 -10.86
CA GLY A 260 7.27 -4.36 -12.18
C GLY A 260 8.38 -3.61 -12.88
N TYR A 261 8.32 -3.61 -14.21
CA TYR A 261 9.26 -2.92 -15.09
C TYR A 261 8.52 -1.89 -15.94
N SER A 262 9.21 -0.79 -16.23
CA SER A 262 8.86 0.21 -17.24
C SER A 262 10.07 0.46 -18.13
N ASP A 263 9.90 0.40 -19.44
CA ASP A 263 10.89 0.87 -20.42
C ASP A 263 10.90 2.40 -20.58
N LYS A 264 9.88 3.08 -20.02
CA LYS A 264 9.73 4.54 -19.95
C LYS A 264 10.13 5.08 -18.59
N ALA A 265 10.34 6.39 -18.50
CA ALA A 265 10.52 7.06 -17.22
C ALA A 265 9.31 6.86 -16.29
N LEU A 266 9.53 6.97 -14.99
CA LEU A 266 8.45 6.90 -13.99
C LEU A 266 7.85 8.30 -13.79
N PRO A 267 6.54 8.44 -13.53
CA PRO A 267 5.86 9.72 -13.29
C PRO A 267 6.22 10.28 -11.90
N LEU A 268 7.47 10.72 -11.75
CA LEU A 268 8.05 11.26 -10.52
C LEU A 268 8.61 12.68 -10.76
N PHE A 269 8.00 13.43 -11.68
CA PHE A 269 8.44 14.77 -12.09
C PHE A 269 7.84 15.86 -11.20
N GLU A 270 8.08 15.78 -9.90
CA GLU A 270 7.50 16.68 -8.88
C GLU A 270 7.84 18.15 -9.14
N ASP A 271 9.06 18.40 -9.61
CA ASP A 271 9.58 19.71 -9.99
C ASP A 271 9.06 20.22 -11.34
N ARG A 272 8.24 19.43 -12.05
CA ARG A 272 7.65 19.81 -13.34
C ARG A 272 6.13 20.00 -13.27
N VAL A 273 5.55 19.94 -12.07
CA VAL A 273 4.14 20.26 -11.87
C VAL A 273 3.91 21.76 -12.08
N GLU A 274 2.91 22.11 -12.89
CA GLU A 274 2.57 23.50 -13.20
C GLU A 274 1.21 23.94 -12.63
N THR A 275 1.05 25.26 -12.48
CA THR A 275 -0.25 25.85 -12.15
C THR A 275 -1.25 25.59 -13.30
N GLY A 276 -2.46 25.18 -12.94
CA GLY A 276 -3.50 24.79 -13.90
C GLY A 276 -3.58 23.28 -14.16
N ALA A 277 -2.54 22.51 -13.79
CA ALA A 277 -2.55 21.05 -13.90
C ALA A 277 -3.72 20.44 -13.11
N LYS A 278 -4.33 19.38 -13.65
CA LYS A 278 -5.52 18.74 -13.11
C LYS A 278 -5.15 17.52 -12.28
N LEU A 279 -5.87 17.35 -11.17
CA LEU A 279 -5.83 16.12 -10.38
C LEU A 279 -6.92 15.18 -10.92
N VAL A 280 -6.49 14.06 -11.48
CA VAL A 280 -7.38 13.02 -12.00
C VAL A 280 -7.28 11.79 -11.11
N ILE A 281 -8.40 11.33 -10.55
CA ILE A 281 -8.49 10.03 -9.90
C ILE A 281 -8.95 8.98 -10.91
N THR A 282 -8.41 7.76 -10.88
CA THR A 282 -8.71 6.72 -11.89
C THR A 282 -10.06 6.03 -11.68
N ARG A 283 -10.58 6.03 -10.45
CA ARG A 283 -11.93 5.59 -10.08
C ARG A 283 -12.29 6.17 -8.70
N PRO A 284 -13.57 6.18 -8.29
CA PRO A 284 -13.94 6.59 -6.93
C PRO A 284 -13.25 5.75 -5.84
N MET A 285 -13.03 6.35 -4.66
CA MET A 285 -12.33 5.75 -3.50
C MET A 285 -13.30 5.32 -2.38
N GLY A 286 -12.78 4.78 -1.27
CA GLY A 286 -13.55 4.52 -0.05
C GLY A 286 -14.03 3.07 0.12
N GLU A 287 -13.25 2.10 -0.35
CA GLU A 287 -13.55 0.67 -0.33
C GLU A 287 -13.74 0.13 1.09
N LEU A 288 -13.05 0.71 2.07
CA LEU A 288 -13.09 0.22 3.45
C LEU A 288 -14.39 0.58 4.17
N ALA A 289 -15.07 1.67 3.80
CA ALA A 289 -16.29 2.11 4.47
C ALA A 289 -17.40 1.03 4.54
N PRO A 290 -17.84 0.42 3.42
CA PRO A 290 -18.87 -0.63 3.46
C PRO A 290 -18.40 -1.89 4.18
N ILE A 291 -17.11 -2.25 4.09
CA ILE A 291 -16.55 -3.44 4.77
C ILE A 291 -16.64 -3.25 6.29
N ASN A 292 -16.16 -2.11 6.80
CA ASN A 292 -16.17 -1.83 8.23
C ASN A 292 -17.60 -1.70 8.77
N LEU A 293 -18.49 -1.04 8.02
CA LEU A 293 -19.90 -0.89 8.42
C LEU A 293 -20.62 -2.24 8.50
N TYR A 294 -20.44 -3.10 7.49
CA TYR A 294 -21.01 -4.44 7.49
C TYR A 294 -20.56 -5.26 8.71
N LEU A 295 -19.25 -5.26 8.98
CA LEU A 295 -18.69 -5.99 10.12
C LEU A 295 -19.20 -5.45 11.44
N ALA A 296 -19.22 -4.13 11.61
CA ALA A 296 -19.74 -3.49 12.81
C ALA A 296 -21.22 -3.87 13.04
N ALA A 297 -22.05 -3.80 12.00
CA ALA A 297 -23.48 -4.13 12.10
C ALA A 297 -23.75 -5.61 12.43
N ILE A 298 -22.84 -6.51 12.06
CA ILE A 298 -22.94 -7.93 12.44
C ILE A 298 -22.55 -8.16 13.90
N ILE A 299 -21.55 -7.43 14.38
CA ILE A 299 -21.08 -7.51 15.76
C ILE A 299 -22.09 -6.88 16.71
N ASP A 300 -22.62 -5.71 16.34
CA ASP A 300 -23.62 -4.96 17.09
C ASP A 300 -24.88 -4.77 16.24
N LYS A 301 -25.88 -5.62 16.51
CA LYS A 301 -27.17 -5.62 15.81
C LYS A 301 -27.98 -4.33 16.03
N SER A 302 -27.65 -3.51 17.04
CA SER A 302 -28.34 -2.23 17.21
C SER A 302 -28.05 -1.27 16.04
N LEU A 303 -26.87 -1.39 15.42
CA LEU A 303 -26.50 -0.61 14.24
C LEU A 303 -27.40 -0.90 13.04
N ILE A 304 -28.00 -2.08 12.93
CA ILE A 304 -28.95 -2.38 11.84
C ILE A 304 -30.17 -1.44 11.94
N LYS A 305 -30.67 -1.18 13.15
CA LYS A 305 -31.76 -0.23 13.35
C LYS A 305 -31.33 1.21 13.11
N ASP A 306 -30.08 1.56 13.44
CA ASP A 306 -29.54 2.87 13.14
C ASP A 306 -29.46 3.09 11.61
N LEU A 307 -29.01 2.07 10.85
CA LEU A 307 -28.96 2.08 9.39
C LEU A 307 -30.35 2.31 8.77
N GLU A 308 -31.36 1.57 9.24
CA GLU A 308 -32.76 1.76 8.83
C GLU A 308 -33.23 3.20 9.10
N GLY A 309 -32.82 3.79 10.23
CA GLY A 309 -33.07 5.20 10.57
C GLY A 309 -32.41 6.21 9.63
N TYR A 310 -31.34 5.82 8.94
CA TYR A 310 -30.70 6.58 7.85
C TYR A 310 -31.24 6.22 6.46
N GLY A 311 -32.19 5.31 6.35
CA GLY A 311 -32.75 4.84 5.08
C GLY A 311 -31.81 3.91 4.30
N ILE A 312 -30.86 3.27 4.99
CA ILE A 312 -29.94 2.30 4.39
C ILE A 312 -30.33 0.90 4.88
N GLU A 313 -30.73 0.04 3.95
CA GLU A 313 -31.02 -1.36 4.25
C GLU A 313 -29.73 -2.16 4.48
N PHE A 314 -29.74 -3.15 5.37
CA PHE A 314 -28.55 -3.96 5.65
C PHE A 314 -28.04 -4.72 4.42
N GLU A 315 -28.95 -5.20 3.57
CA GLU A 315 -28.61 -5.86 2.30
C GLU A 315 -27.92 -4.92 1.31
N GLU A 316 -28.16 -3.60 1.41
CA GLU A 316 -27.43 -2.62 0.60
C GLU A 316 -25.96 -2.52 1.04
N VAL A 317 -25.71 -2.53 2.34
CA VAL A 317 -24.35 -2.54 2.91
C VAL A 317 -23.60 -3.82 2.51
N GLU A 318 -24.28 -4.98 2.55
CA GLU A 318 -23.70 -6.25 2.11
C GLU A 318 -23.30 -6.22 0.62
N ARG A 319 -24.17 -5.74 -0.28
CA ARG A 319 -23.86 -5.57 -1.71
C ARG A 319 -22.69 -4.61 -1.93
N ALA A 320 -22.65 -3.50 -1.18
CA ALA A 320 -21.56 -2.53 -1.26
C ALA A 320 -20.22 -3.14 -0.81
N LYS A 321 -20.24 -3.95 0.26
CA LYS A 321 -19.08 -4.72 0.72
C LYS A 321 -18.60 -5.67 -0.36
N ASP A 322 -19.49 -6.47 -0.95
CA ASP A 322 -19.10 -7.44 -1.99
C ASP A 322 -18.45 -6.76 -3.20
N LYS A 323 -19.03 -5.63 -3.65
CA LYS A 323 -18.46 -4.82 -4.73
C LYS A 323 -17.10 -4.23 -4.33
N ALA A 324 -16.95 -3.74 -3.10
CA ALA A 324 -15.66 -3.24 -2.60
C ALA A 324 -14.60 -4.33 -2.60
N VAL A 325 -14.90 -5.51 -2.06
CA VAL A 325 -13.96 -6.65 -2.03
C VAL A 325 -13.58 -7.08 -3.44
N GLU A 326 -14.52 -7.12 -4.39
CA GLU A 326 -14.23 -7.42 -5.79
C GLU A 326 -13.24 -6.42 -6.42
N LEU A 327 -13.42 -5.12 -6.17
CA LEU A 327 -12.49 -4.08 -6.62
C LEU A 327 -11.11 -4.24 -5.98
N ILE A 328 -11.05 -4.47 -4.65
CA ILE A 328 -9.78 -4.70 -3.94
C ILE A 328 -9.05 -5.93 -4.50
N SER A 329 -9.77 -6.97 -4.92
CA SER A 329 -9.19 -8.19 -5.49
C SER A 329 -8.69 -8.07 -6.94
N LYS A 330 -8.91 -6.94 -7.62
CA LYS A 330 -8.48 -6.72 -9.00
C LYS A 330 -7.25 -5.79 -9.04
N PRO A 331 -6.14 -6.19 -9.67
CA PRO A 331 -4.97 -5.33 -9.78
C PRO A 331 -5.22 -4.14 -10.71
N ASN A 332 -4.68 -2.97 -10.38
CA ASN A 332 -4.79 -1.72 -11.16
C ASN A 332 -3.88 -1.69 -12.42
N ILE A 333 -3.66 -2.84 -13.08
CA ILE A 333 -2.82 -2.98 -14.28
C ILE A 333 -3.29 -2.06 -15.42
N GLU A 334 -4.61 -1.95 -15.60
CA GLU A 334 -5.18 -1.12 -16.66
C GLU A 334 -4.82 0.36 -16.48
N ALA A 335 -4.92 0.87 -15.24
CA ALA A 335 -4.52 2.24 -14.92
C ALA A 335 -3.01 2.44 -15.12
N ALA A 336 -2.20 1.47 -14.70
CA ALA A 336 -0.75 1.49 -14.90
C ALA A 336 -0.37 1.54 -16.38
N SER A 337 -1.10 0.84 -17.24
CA SER A 337 -0.85 0.83 -18.69
C SER A 337 -1.13 2.19 -19.35
N VAL A 338 -2.12 2.92 -18.85
CA VAL A 338 -2.41 4.28 -19.33
C VAL A 338 -1.36 5.26 -18.80
N ILE A 339 -1.00 5.18 -17.52
CA ILE A 339 0.09 6.00 -16.95
C ILE A 339 1.39 5.79 -17.73
N HIS A 340 1.73 4.54 -18.04
CA HIS A 340 2.88 4.18 -18.87
C HIS A 340 2.82 4.81 -20.27
N LYS A 341 1.64 4.80 -20.93
CA LYS A 341 1.47 5.44 -22.24
C LYS A 341 1.90 6.91 -22.25
N TYR A 342 1.56 7.63 -21.18
CA TYR A 342 1.86 9.06 -20.98
C TYR A 342 3.17 9.31 -20.21
N ALA A 343 4.08 8.34 -20.18
CA ALA A 343 5.42 8.55 -19.63
C ALA A 343 6.45 8.82 -20.75
N PRO A 344 7.50 9.61 -20.48
CA PRO A 344 8.59 9.85 -21.44
C PRO A 344 9.30 8.55 -21.83
N GLU A 345 9.62 8.40 -23.11
CA GLU A 345 10.57 7.36 -23.54
C GLU A 345 11.93 7.60 -22.90
N THR A 346 12.70 6.55 -22.61
CA THR A 346 14.09 6.76 -22.16
C THR A 346 14.99 6.89 -23.40
N PRO A 347 15.81 7.96 -23.57
CA PRO A 347 16.19 8.99 -22.61
C PRO A 347 15.52 10.37 -22.83
N GLU A 348 14.33 10.43 -23.42
CA GLU A 348 13.59 11.68 -23.65
C GLU A 348 13.25 12.40 -22.35
N GLU A 349 13.15 13.74 -22.43
CA GLU A 349 12.82 14.58 -21.29
C GLU A 349 11.30 14.73 -21.11
N PHE A 350 10.89 15.11 -19.90
CA PHE A 350 9.50 15.42 -19.60
C PHE A 350 8.97 16.60 -20.43
N ARG A 351 7.71 16.50 -20.85
CA ARG A 351 7.00 17.42 -21.74
C ARG A 351 5.56 17.60 -21.27
N GLU A 352 5.16 18.84 -20.99
CA GLU A 352 3.84 19.15 -20.47
C GLU A 352 2.70 18.89 -21.48
N ASP A 353 3.00 18.84 -22.76
CA ASP A 353 2.03 18.56 -23.82
C ASP A 353 1.85 17.07 -24.11
N GLU A 354 2.59 16.18 -23.42
CA GLU A 354 2.58 14.74 -23.69
C GLU A 354 2.57 13.86 -22.44
N HIS A 355 3.04 14.36 -21.29
CA HIS A 355 3.38 13.50 -20.15
C HIS A 355 2.62 13.78 -18.86
N VAL A 356 2.32 12.71 -18.11
CA VAL A 356 1.81 12.79 -16.73
C VAL A 356 2.97 13.10 -15.78
N ALA A 357 2.81 14.09 -14.91
CA ALA A 357 3.89 14.60 -14.08
C ALA A 357 4.15 13.68 -12.87
N VAL A 358 3.11 13.47 -12.06
CA VAL A 358 3.21 12.76 -10.78
C VAL A 358 1.98 11.88 -10.58
N THR A 359 2.19 10.71 -9.97
CA THR A 359 1.12 9.80 -9.56
C THR A 359 1.31 9.33 -8.12
N THR A 360 0.22 9.03 -7.42
CA THR A 360 0.22 8.34 -6.13
C THR A 360 -1.06 7.51 -5.98
N ASP A 361 -1.08 6.56 -5.06
CA ASP A 361 -2.23 5.70 -4.83
C ASP A 361 -3.07 6.18 -3.64
N VAL A 362 -4.34 5.79 -3.58
CA VAL A 362 -5.27 6.17 -2.52
C VAL A 362 -5.63 4.95 -1.69
N THR A 363 -4.79 4.59 -0.72
CA THR A 363 -5.02 3.42 0.14
C THR A 363 -5.36 3.83 1.58
N GLY A 364 -4.57 3.42 2.57
CA GLY A 364 -4.87 3.60 4.00
C GLY A 364 -5.14 5.05 4.40
N PRO A 365 -4.30 6.02 3.99
CA PRO A 365 -4.53 7.44 4.29
C PRO A 365 -5.76 8.06 3.61
N GLY A 366 -6.33 7.40 2.58
CA GLY A 366 -7.44 7.96 1.80
C GLY A 366 -7.08 9.29 1.16
N ILE A 367 -8.00 10.25 1.18
CA ILE A 367 -7.83 11.59 0.58
C ILE A 367 -6.60 12.37 1.11
N PHE A 368 -6.05 12.00 2.26
CA PHE A 368 -4.85 12.63 2.82
C PHE A 368 -3.64 12.56 1.87
N VAL A 369 -3.59 11.60 0.95
CA VAL A 369 -2.52 11.52 -0.07
C VAL A 369 -2.45 12.77 -0.96
N VAL A 370 -3.54 13.54 -1.09
CA VAL A 370 -3.52 14.83 -1.81
C VAL A 370 -2.68 15.87 -1.07
N LYS A 371 -2.70 15.84 0.27
CA LYS A 371 -1.82 16.70 1.08
C LYS A 371 -0.36 16.30 0.92
N GLU A 372 -0.08 15.00 0.93
CA GLU A 372 1.27 14.48 0.66
C GLU A 372 1.76 14.87 -0.75
N LEU A 373 0.89 14.84 -1.76
CA LEU A 373 1.20 15.34 -3.11
C LEU A 373 1.51 16.85 -3.12
N ALA A 374 0.70 17.65 -2.43
CA ALA A 374 0.94 19.10 -2.32
C ALA A 374 2.30 19.39 -1.68
N GLU A 375 2.70 18.62 -0.66
CA GLU A 375 3.99 18.75 0.01
C GLU A 375 5.16 18.38 -0.90
N ARG A 376 5.09 17.22 -1.56
CA ARG A 376 6.13 16.73 -2.48
C ARG A 376 6.35 17.69 -3.65
N THR A 377 5.26 18.21 -4.21
CA THR A 377 5.29 19.12 -5.37
C THR A 377 5.45 20.60 -4.99
N ARG A 378 5.41 20.94 -3.69
CA ARG A 378 5.41 22.33 -3.18
C ARG A 378 4.33 23.18 -3.82
N THR A 379 3.12 22.64 -3.86
CA THR A 379 1.97 23.29 -4.51
C THR A 379 0.84 23.59 -3.56
N LYS A 380 -0.02 24.50 -4.00
CA LYS A 380 -1.36 24.67 -3.47
C LYS A 380 -2.36 23.98 -4.39
N ILE A 381 -3.14 23.07 -3.84
CA ILE A 381 -4.10 22.24 -4.58
C ILE A 381 -5.52 22.60 -4.14
N LYS A 382 -6.43 22.78 -5.09
CA LYS A 382 -7.86 22.95 -4.82
C LYS A 382 -8.64 21.72 -5.30
N LEU A 383 -9.25 21.01 -4.36
CA LEU A 383 -10.23 19.97 -4.65
C LEU A 383 -11.60 20.60 -4.92
N HIS A 384 -12.30 20.07 -5.93
CA HIS A 384 -13.65 20.46 -6.30
C HIS A 384 -14.70 19.46 -5.81
N ARG A 385 -14.30 18.21 -5.55
CA ARG A 385 -15.19 17.12 -5.15
C ARG A 385 -14.42 15.98 -4.51
N ILE A 386 -15.13 15.14 -3.76
CA ILE A 386 -14.60 13.93 -3.12
C ILE A 386 -15.33 12.71 -3.71
N PRO A 387 -14.81 12.06 -4.76
CA PRO A 387 -15.51 10.94 -5.39
C PRO A 387 -15.40 9.68 -4.54
N LEU A 388 -16.54 9.21 -4.03
CA LEU A 388 -16.66 8.00 -3.23
C LEU A 388 -17.47 6.92 -3.96
N LEU A 389 -17.07 5.66 -3.80
CA LEU A 389 -17.80 4.51 -4.34
C LEU A 389 -19.21 4.40 -3.75
N PHE A 390 -19.36 4.72 -2.46
CA PHE A 390 -20.60 4.57 -1.71
C PHE A 390 -20.83 5.79 -0.79
N PRO A 391 -21.17 6.98 -1.33
CA PRO A 391 -21.18 8.23 -0.57
C PRO A 391 -22.05 8.20 0.69
N GLU A 392 -23.27 7.65 0.60
CA GLU A 392 -24.18 7.56 1.76
C GLU A 392 -23.68 6.60 2.84
N ILE A 393 -23.18 5.42 2.43
CA ILE A 393 -22.56 4.45 3.35
C ILE A 393 -21.33 5.06 4.03
N SER A 394 -20.47 5.74 3.27
CA SER A 394 -19.30 6.45 3.81
C SER A 394 -19.71 7.53 4.81
N ARG A 395 -20.73 8.34 4.50
CA ARG A 395 -21.26 9.35 5.43
C ARG A 395 -21.74 8.72 6.73
N VAL A 396 -22.56 7.67 6.64
CA VAL A 396 -23.11 6.99 7.81
C VAL A 396 -22.01 6.28 8.63
N ALA A 397 -21.08 5.60 7.98
CA ALA A 397 -19.95 4.95 8.65
C ALA A 397 -19.08 5.95 9.43
N THR A 398 -18.83 7.13 8.85
CA THR A 398 -18.11 8.22 9.55
C THR A 398 -18.94 8.78 10.70
N LYS A 399 -20.23 9.05 10.48
CA LYS A 399 -21.13 9.64 11.49
C LYS A 399 -21.32 8.74 12.71
N LEU A 400 -21.35 7.43 12.49
CA LEU A 400 -21.43 6.41 13.55
C LEU A 400 -20.06 6.07 14.16
N TYR A 401 -18.99 6.80 13.77
CA TYR A 401 -17.61 6.58 14.23
C TYR A 401 -17.10 5.14 14.00
N ILE A 402 -17.63 4.46 12.98
CA ILE A 402 -17.18 3.11 12.62
C ILE A 402 -15.78 3.17 12.01
N ILE A 403 -15.54 4.16 11.15
CA ILE A 403 -14.22 4.44 10.56
C ILE A 403 -13.93 5.94 10.67
N PRO A 404 -12.71 6.35 11.10
CA PRO A 404 -12.38 7.76 11.27
C PRO A 404 -12.17 8.49 9.93
N ASN A 405 -11.93 7.76 8.85
CA ASN A 405 -11.77 8.27 7.49
C ASN A 405 -12.41 7.31 6.48
N SER A 406 -13.61 7.64 6.00
CA SER A 406 -14.34 6.81 5.01
C SER A 406 -13.82 6.95 3.58
N THR A 407 -12.82 7.80 3.35
CA THR A 407 -12.12 7.90 2.05
C THR A 407 -11.02 6.85 1.90
N SER A 408 -10.67 6.16 2.99
CA SER A 408 -9.63 5.13 3.01
C SER A 408 -9.99 3.88 2.20
N GLY A 409 -8.97 3.29 1.61
CA GLY A 409 -9.04 2.12 0.73
C GLY A 409 -7.97 1.08 1.00
N THR A 410 -8.02 -0.03 0.27
CA THR A 410 -6.97 -1.05 0.14
C THR A 410 -6.89 -1.41 -1.33
N ASN A 411 -5.70 -1.47 -1.93
CA ASN A 411 -5.57 -1.54 -3.40
C ASN A 411 -6.45 -0.48 -4.12
N GLY A 412 -6.40 0.75 -3.61
CA GLY A 412 -7.30 1.83 -4.02
C GLY A 412 -6.95 2.45 -5.39
N PRO A 413 -7.67 3.49 -5.82
CA PRO A 413 -7.41 4.16 -7.09
C PRO A 413 -6.06 4.89 -7.11
N PHE A 414 -5.67 5.37 -8.29
CA PHE A 414 -4.54 6.28 -8.46
C PHE A 414 -5.05 7.71 -8.61
N VAL A 415 -4.28 8.65 -8.07
CA VAL A 415 -4.40 10.08 -8.36
C VAL A 415 -3.19 10.48 -9.19
N ALA A 416 -3.44 11.13 -10.32
CA ALA A 416 -2.42 11.68 -11.21
C ALA A 416 -2.54 13.20 -11.28
N ILE A 417 -1.40 13.90 -11.25
CA ILE A 417 -1.30 15.31 -11.64
C ILE A 417 -0.97 15.34 -13.12
N VAL A 418 -1.94 15.82 -13.90
CA VAL A 418 -1.95 15.75 -15.36
C VAL A 418 -2.00 17.17 -15.92
N PRO A 419 -1.09 17.55 -16.83
CA PRO A 419 -1.17 18.83 -17.52
C PRO A 419 -2.53 19.02 -18.22
N ASP A 420 -3.05 20.24 -18.20
CA ASP A 420 -4.37 20.57 -18.75
C ASP A 420 -4.48 20.27 -20.26
N THR A 421 -3.36 20.37 -20.97
CA THR A 421 -3.18 20.07 -22.40
C THR A 421 -3.54 18.64 -22.76
N ILE A 422 -3.29 17.66 -21.89
CA ILE A 422 -3.48 16.23 -22.18
C ILE A 422 -4.60 15.57 -21.35
N VAL A 423 -5.15 16.28 -20.36
CA VAL A 423 -6.11 15.71 -19.39
C VAL A 423 -7.31 15.04 -20.06
N SER A 424 -7.82 15.63 -21.14
CA SER A 424 -8.99 15.11 -21.85
C SER A 424 -8.72 13.76 -22.51
N ASP A 425 -7.53 13.57 -23.08
CA ASP A 425 -7.17 12.32 -23.75
C ASP A 425 -6.76 11.25 -22.73
N PHE A 426 -6.08 11.65 -21.65
CA PHE A 426 -5.77 10.77 -20.52
C PHE A 426 -7.04 10.17 -19.92
N ILE A 427 -8.08 10.98 -19.70
CA ILE A 427 -9.40 10.53 -19.21
C ILE A 427 -10.04 9.53 -20.20
N LYS A 428 -10.10 9.85 -21.49
CA LYS A 428 -10.67 8.94 -22.50
C LYS A 428 -9.95 7.60 -22.55
N ASP A 429 -8.62 7.60 -22.42
CA ASP A 429 -7.85 6.37 -22.40
C ASP A 429 -8.15 5.53 -21.16
N LEU A 430 -8.25 6.13 -19.97
CA LEU A 430 -8.68 5.43 -18.75
C LEU A 430 -10.10 4.85 -18.91
N GLU A 431 -11.05 5.62 -19.42
CA GLU A 431 -12.43 5.17 -19.71
C GLU A 431 -12.44 4.00 -20.69
N SER A 432 -11.60 4.04 -21.74
CA SER A 432 -11.49 2.97 -22.73
C SER A 432 -10.99 1.64 -22.13
N ARG A 433 -10.34 1.70 -20.97
CA ARG A 433 -9.92 0.54 -20.17
C ARG A 433 -10.96 0.10 -19.13
N GLY A 434 -12.15 0.70 -19.14
CA GLY A 434 -13.25 0.37 -18.22
C GLY A 434 -13.06 0.94 -16.82
N LEU A 435 -12.30 2.03 -16.69
CA LEU A 435 -12.17 2.79 -15.45
C LEU A 435 -13.20 3.93 -15.41
N GLU A 436 -13.36 4.55 -14.23
CA GLU A 436 -14.30 5.65 -14.00
C GLU A 436 -13.53 6.91 -13.57
N PRO A 437 -12.65 7.46 -14.42
CA PRO A 437 -11.80 8.57 -14.05
C PRO A 437 -12.61 9.84 -13.79
N THR A 438 -12.11 10.68 -12.89
CA THR A 438 -12.75 11.97 -12.58
C THR A 438 -11.70 13.02 -12.25
N VAL A 439 -11.87 14.23 -12.79
CA VAL A 439 -11.12 15.40 -12.33
C VAL A 439 -11.65 15.81 -10.95
N ILE A 440 -10.81 15.69 -9.94
CA ILE A 440 -11.18 15.97 -8.53
C ILE A 440 -10.70 17.33 -8.06
N GLY A 441 -9.78 17.96 -8.79
CA GLY A 441 -9.20 19.24 -8.41
C GLY A 441 -8.15 19.72 -9.40
N GLU A 442 -7.42 20.76 -9.01
CA GLU A 442 -6.36 21.36 -9.79
C GLU A 442 -5.27 21.98 -8.91
N VAL A 443 -4.07 22.11 -9.46
CA VAL A 443 -2.98 22.90 -8.89
C VAL A 443 -3.27 24.37 -9.18
N ILE A 444 -3.41 25.18 -8.12
CA ILE A 444 -3.72 26.61 -8.26
C ILE A 444 -2.51 27.52 -8.06
N GLU A 445 -1.45 27.02 -7.41
CA GLU A 445 -0.21 27.76 -7.18
C GLU A 445 0.97 26.77 -6.95
N ARG A 446 2.20 27.20 -7.23
CA ARG A 446 3.43 26.40 -7.14
C ARG A 446 4.53 27.18 -6.41
N ASP A 447 5.47 26.45 -5.80
CA ASP A 447 6.61 26.97 -5.04
C ASP A 447 6.16 27.82 -3.85
N VAL A 448 5.07 27.38 -3.22
CA VAL A 448 4.44 27.98 -2.05
C VAL A 448 4.40 26.99 -0.88
N GLU A 449 4.02 27.49 0.30
CA GLU A 449 3.72 26.62 1.42
C GLU A 449 2.60 25.63 1.03
N PRO A 450 2.83 24.31 1.16
CA PRO A 450 1.88 23.31 0.72
C PRO A 450 0.52 23.45 1.40
N GLU A 451 -0.54 23.63 0.62
CA GLU A 451 -1.90 23.78 1.13
C GLU A 451 -2.89 23.01 0.24
N VAL A 452 -3.87 22.35 0.86
CA VAL A 452 -4.98 21.74 0.13
C VAL A 452 -6.29 22.41 0.56
N ILE A 453 -6.94 23.07 -0.40
CA ILE A 453 -8.30 23.58 -0.24
C ILE A 453 -9.26 22.47 -0.64
N ALA A 454 -10.13 22.05 0.28
CA ALA A 454 -11.09 20.98 0.06
C ALA A 454 -12.54 21.46 0.28
N PRO A 455 -13.53 20.84 -0.40
CA PRO A 455 -14.94 21.18 -0.17
C PRO A 455 -15.35 20.89 1.27
N VAL A 456 -16.25 21.71 1.81
CA VAL A 456 -16.78 21.57 3.19
C VAL A 456 -17.38 20.18 3.45
N GLU A 457 -17.91 19.55 2.40
CA GLU A 457 -18.44 18.18 2.40
C GLU A 457 -17.43 17.13 2.90
N LEU A 458 -16.13 17.40 2.85
CA LEU A 458 -15.10 16.50 3.38
C LEU A 458 -15.34 16.15 4.87
N ARG A 459 -15.95 17.06 5.65
CA ARG A 459 -16.31 16.82 7.06
C ARG A 459 -17.34 15.71 7.25
N GLU A 460 -18.10 15.37 6.21
CA GLU A 460 -19.06 14.27 6.28
C GLU A 460 -18.38 12.90 6.20
N TYR A 461 -17.15 12.85 5.68
CA TYR A 461 -16.44 11.61 5.38
C TYR A 461 -15.20 11.38 6.25
N VAL A 462 -14.69 12.42 6.91
CA VAL A 462 -13.55 12.33 7.83
C VAL A 462 -13.97 12.81 9.22
N ALA A 463 -13.91 11.92 10.22
CA ALA A 463 -14.13 12.25 11.62
C ALA A 463 -12.84 12.59 12.37
N ASP A 464 -11.68 12.12 11.86
CA ASP A 464 -10.36 12.44 12.42
C ASP A 464 -10.06 13.94 12.29
N GLN A 465 -10.12 14.65 13.42
CA GLN A 465 -9.88 16.09 13.48
C GLN A 465 -8.45 16.48 13.11
N ARG A 466 -7.48 15.59 13.37
CA ARG A 466 -6.09 15.83 12.99
C ARG A 466 -5.96 15.80 11.48
N LEU A 467 -6.52 14.77 10.83
CA LEU A 467 -6.51 14.68 9.37
C LEU A 467 -7.25 15.87 8.74
N LEU A 468 -8.44 16.22 9.26
CA LEU A 468 -9.20 17.38 8.78
C LEU A 468 -8.44 18.70 8.92
N SER A 469 -7.63 18.87 9.97
CA SER A 469 -6.87 20.10 10.20
C SER A 469 -5.77 20.36 9.17
N GLU A 470 -5.40 19.34 8.40
CA GLU A 470 -4.43 19.44 7.31
C GLU A 470 -5.03 20.02 6.01
N PHE A 471 -6.36 20.28 6.01
CA PHE A 471 -7.10 20.85 4.89
C PHE A 471 -7.73 22.20 5.24
N THR A 472 -7.67 23.15 4.30
CA THR A 472 -8.46 24.37 4.34
C THR A 472 -9.83 24.09 3.72
N LEU A 473 -10.89 24.11 4.51
CA LEU A 473 -12.23 23.80 4.02
C LEU A 473 -12.92 25.05 3.48
N ALA A 474 -13.31 25.04 2.21
CA ALA A 474 -13.90 26.18 1.50
C ALA A 474 -15.03 25.80 0.55
#